data_AF-A0A948TSE8-F1
#
_entry.id   AF-A0A948TSE8-F1
#
_cell.length_a   1.000
_cell.length_b   1.000
_cell.length_c   1.000
_cell.angle_alpha   90.00
_cell.angle_beta   90.00
_cell.angle_gamma   90.00
#
_symmetry.space_group_name_H-M   'P 1'
#
loop_
_entity.id
_entity.type
_entity.pdbx_description
1 polymer ?
#
loop_
_entity_poly.entity_id
_entity_poly.type
_entity_poly.pdbx_seq_one_letter_code
_entity_poly.pdbx_strand_id
1 'polypeptide(L)'
;MKSPSFSQWKKISKVLHKKERVVFFSLLTIALGSLLFMGISLYLKNTKVVPARGGRLIEGAVGQPRFLNPIYGETNDIDRDLTELVFSGLMTYSNQGELVGDMVKEYEISQDGRTY
;
A
#
# COMPACT_ATOMS: atom_id res chain seq x y z
N MET A 1 -26.11 -31.19 -20.81
CA MET A 1 -25.57 -31.93 -19.65
C MET A 1 -26.28 -31.45 -18.40
N LYS A 2 -27.08 -32.31 -17.73
CA LYS A 2 -27.78 -31.94 -16.49
C LYS A 2 -26.81 -32.05 -15.31
N SER A 3 -26.56 -30.94 -14.62
CA SER A 3 -25.77 -30.94 -13.39
C SER A 3 -26.51 -31.72 -12.29
N PRO A 4 -25.82 -32.54 -11.48
CA PRO A 4 -26.45 -33.34 -10.46
C PRO A 4 -27.05 -32.48 -9.33
N SER A 5 -28.21 -32.90 -8.83
CA SER A 5 -28.95 -32.26 -7.73
C SER A 5 -28.17 -32.30 -6.41
N PHE A 6 -28.38 -31.32 -5.52
CA PHE A 6 -27.69 -31.19 -4.23
C PHE A 6 -27.77 -32.45 -3.34
N SER A 7 -28.84 -33.24 -3.48
CA SER A 7 -29.02 -34.52 -2.79
C SER A 7 -28.11 -35.64 -3.34
N GLN A 8 -27.73 -35.57 -4.62
CA GLN A 8 -26.81 -36.52 -5.26
C GLN A 8 -25.35 -36.29 -4.86
N TRP A 9 -24.96 -35.03 -4.57
CA TRP A 9 -23.63 -34.71 -4.06
C TRP A 9 -23.33 -35.37 -2.71
N LYS A 10 -24.33 -35.49 -1.84
CA LYS A 10 -24.18 -36.20 -0.55
C LYS A 10 -23.89 -37.70 -0.74
N LYS A 11 -24.36 -38.31 -1.83
CA LYS A 11 -24.17 -39.75 -2.13
C LYS A 11 -22.77 -40.08 -2.63
N ILE A 12 -22.00 -39.11 -3.14
CA ILE A 12 -20.64 -39.33 -3.64
C ILE A 12 -19.76 -39.98 -2.56
N SER A 13 -19.86 -39.52 -1.32
CA SER A 13 -19.09 -40.08 -0.19
C SER A 13 -19.46 -41.53 0.18
N LYS A 14 -20.63 -42.02 -0.29
CA LYS A 14 -21.15 -43.37 -0.05
C LYS A 14 -20.85 -44.33 -1.22
N VAL A 15 -20.57 -43.79 -2.41
CA VAL A 15 -20.22 -44.56 -3.62
C VAL A 15 -18.72 -44.80 -3.72
N LEU A 16 -17.89 -43.92 -3.14
CA LEU A 16 -16.42 -44.04 -3.13
C LEU A 16 -15.92 -45.14 -2.19
N HIS A 17 -15.03 -46.00 -2.69
CA HIS A 17 -14.37 -47.02 -1.88
C HIS A 17 -13.39 -46.38 -0.88
N LYS A 18 -13.06 -47.05 0.24
CA LYS A 18 -12.26 -46.45 1.35
C LYS A 18 -10.96 -45.77 0.90
N LYS A 19 -10.22 -46.36 -0.06
CA LYS A 19 -8.96 -45.82 -0.60
C LYS A 19 -9.19 -44.60 -1.51
N GLU A 20 -10.18 -44.68 -2.39
CA GLU A 20 -10.52 -43.60 -3.32
C GLU A 20 -11.03 -42.36 -2.58
N ARG A 21 -11.77 -42.55 -1.50
CA ARG A 21 -12.24 -41.47 -0.64
C ARG A 21 -11.08 -40.68 -0.03
N VAL A 22 -10.03 -41.36 0.44
CA VAL A 22 -8.83 -40.69 1.00
C VAL A 22 -8.11 -39.88 -0.07
N VAL A 23 -7.90 -40.47 -1.26
CA VAL A 23 -7.26 -39.79 -2.40
C VAL A 23 -8.09 -38.58 -2.87
N PHE A 24 -9.42 -38.73 -2.94
CA PHE A 24 -10.29 -37.63 -3.33
C PHE A 24 -10.23 -36.47 -2.35
N PHE A 25 -10.31 -36.73 -1.04
CA PHE A 25 -10.24 -35.67 -0.03
C PHE A 25 -8.83 -35.06 0.08
N SER A 26 -7.76 -35.82 -0.15
CA SER A 26 -6.40 -35.26 -0.17
C SER A 26 -6.23 -34.30 -1.36
N LEU A 27 -6.62 -34.72 -2.57
CA LEU A 27 -6.59 -33.86 -3.75
C LEU A 27 -7.48 -32.64 -3.60
N LEU A 28 -8.67 -32.79 -3.00
CA LEU A 28 -9.57 -31.67 -2.72
C LEU A 28 -8.92 -30.66 -1.77
N THR A 29 -8.24 -31.14 -0.71
CA THR A 29 -7.55 -30.28 0.25
C THR A 29 -6.38 -29.55 -0.40
N ILE A 30 -5.60 -30.23 -1.24
CA ILE A 30 -4.50 -29.63 -2.00
C ILE A 30 -5.04 -28.57 -2.97
N ALA A 31 -6.11 -28.88 -3.70
CA ALA A 31 -6.72 -27.94 -4.64
C ALA A 31 -7.23 -26.67 -3.93
N LEU A 32 -7.92 -26.82 -2.79
CA LEU A 32 -8.39 -25.68 -1.99
C LEU A 32 -7.23 -24.87 -1.41
N GLY A 33 -6.18 -25.55 -0.90
CA GLY A 33 -4.98 -24.89 -0.40
C GLY A 33 -4.24 -24.10 -1.49
N SER A 34 -4.12 -24.68 -2.69
CA SER A 34 -3.52 -24.01 -3.84
C SER A 34 -4.33 -22.78 -4.28
N LEU A 35 -5.66 -22.88 -4.28
CA LEU A 35 -6.54 -21.78 -4.65
C LEU A 35 -6.47 -20.62 -3.62
N LEU A 36 -6.43 -20.94 -2.33
CA LEU A 36 -6.20 -19.95 -1.27
C LEU A 36 -4.83 -19.28 -1.40
N PHE A 37 -3.78 -20.07 -1.60
CA PHE A 37 -2.42 -19.54 -1.78
C PHE A 37 -2.34 -18.60 -2.99
N MET A 38 -2.94 -19.00 -4.11
CA MET A 38 -3.00 -18.16 -5.32
C MET A 38 -3.76 -16.86 -5.06
N GLY A 39 -4.89 -16.91 -4.36
CA GLY A 39 -5.67 -15.72 -3.99
C GLY A 39 -4.89 -14.74 -3.12
N ILE A 40 -4.20 -15.25 -2.09
CA ILE A 40 -3.35 -14.43 -1.20
C ILE A 40 -2.18 -13.83 -1.99
N SER A 41 -1.50 -14.64 -2.82
CA SER A 41 -0.37 -14.16 -3.63
C SER A 41 -0.80 -13.06 -4.59
N LEU A 42 -1.98 -13.20 -5.22
CA LEU A 42 -2.53 -12.20 -6.11
C LEU A 42 -2.87 -10.91 -5.36
N TYR A 43 -3.49 -11.00 -4.19
CA TYR A 43 -3.80 -9.85 -3.33
C TYR A 43 -2.52 -9.10 -2.94
N LEU A 44 -1.53 -9.80 -2.40
CA LEU A 44 -0.27 -9.17 -1.94
C LEU A 44 0.56 -8.56 -3.08
N LYS A 45 0.51 -9.15 -4.28
CA LYS A 45 1.26 -8.63 -5.44
C LYS A 45 0.59 -7.44 -6.14
N ASN A 46 -0.74 -7.38 -6.12
CA ASN A 46 -1.51 -6.38 -6.87
C ASN A 46 -2.08 -5.27 -5.99
N THR A 47 -1.83 -5.31 -4.68
CA THR A 47 -2.24 -4.24 -3.76
C THR A 47 -1.01 -3.64 -3.11
N LYS A 48 -1.10 -2.33 -2.83
CA LYS A 48 -0.12 -1.61 -2.03
C LYS A 48 -0.82 -1.05 -0.80
N VAL A 49 -0.11 -1.02 0.32
CA VAL A 49 -0.62 -0.39 1.54
C VAL A 49 -0.73 1.11 1.27
N VAL A 50 -1.92 1.67 1.52
CA VAL A 50 -2.18 3.11 1.42
C VAL A 50 -2.82 3.59 2.72
N PRO A 51 -2.63 4.86 3.11
CA PRO A 51 -3.30 5.43 4.28
C PRO A 51 -4.82 5.30 4.17
N ALA A 52 -5.49 5.13 5.31
CA ALA A 52 -6.95 5.17 5.37
C ALA A 52 -7.46 6.54 4.90
N ARG A 53 -8.66 6.56 4.31
CA ARG A 53 -9.25 7.79 3.80
C ARG A 53 -9.78 8.63 4.97
N GLY A 54 -9.23 9.82 5.13
CA GLY A 54 -9.55 10.70 6.26
C GLY A 54 -8.85 10.27 7.55
N GLY A 55 -9.16 10.98 8.63
CA GLY A 55 -8.47 10.84 9.92
C GLY A 55 -8.00 12.21 10.42
N ARG A 56 -7.52 12.24 11.66
CA ARG A 56 -6.93 13.44 12.26
C ARG A 56 -5.66 13.02 12.98
N LEU A 57 -4.53 13.56 12.53
CA LEU A 57 -3.27 13.49 13.24
C LEU A 57 -3.20 14.68 14.20
N ILE A 58 -2.91 14.43 15.47
CA ILE A 58 -2.67 15.48 16.47
C ILE A 58 -1.28 15.24 17.01
N GLU A 59 -0.39 16.18 16.75
CA GLU A 59 0.98 16.18 17.25
C GLU A 59 1.15 17.32 18.27
N GLY A 60 1.91 17.06 19.33
CA GLY A 60 2.27 18.07 20.32
C GLY A 60 3.66 18.62 20.01
N ALA A 61 3.77 19.93 19.83
CA ALA A 61 5.04 20.61 19.65
C ALA A 61 5.28 21.61 20.80
N VAL A 62 6.56 21.86 21.12
CA VAL A 62 6.96 22.81 22.16
C VAL A 62 7.23 24.18 21.54
N GLY A 63 6.46 25.19 21.94
CA GLY A 63 6.56 26.55 21.43
C GLY A 63 5.22 27.03 20.86
N GLN A 64 5.27 28.10 20.06
CA GLN A 64 4.10 28.60 19.33
C GLN A 64 4.49 29.07 17.93
N PRO A 65 3.60 28.92 16.93
CA PRO A 65 3.83 29.52 15.62
C PRO A 65 3.85 31.05 15.73
N ARG A 66 4.72 31.69 14.94
CA ARG A 66 4.87 33.16 14.92
C ARG A 66 4.57 33.73 13.55
N PHE A 67 5.23 33.22 12.52
CA PHE A 67 5.08 33.68 11.15
C PHE A 67 4.97 32.49 10.19
N LEU A 68 3.76 32.21 9.71
CA LEU A 68 3.51 31.22 8.67
C LEU A 68 3.88 31.79 7.30
N ASN A 69 5.16 32.01 7.08
CA ASN A 69 5.69 32.52 5.83
C ASN A 69 6.95 31.73 5.45
N PRO A 70 7.00 31.10 4.27
CA PRO A 70 8.15 30.30 3.84
C PRO A 70 9.47 31.08 3.80
N ILE A 71 9.42 32.41 3.68
CA ILE A 71 10.62 33.27 3.70
C ILE A 71 11.20 33.42 5.12
N TYR A 72 10.37 33.32 6.15
CA TYR A 72 10.77 33.58 7.55
C TYR A 72 10.73 32.33 8.45
N GLY A 73 10.17 31.22 7.95
CA GLY A 73 9.96 29.99 8.70
C GLY A 73 11.22 29.32 9.23
N GLU A 74 12.40 29.57 8.65
CA GLU A 74 13.67 28.97 9.10
C GLU A 74 14.06 29.36 10.54
N THR A 75 13.53 30.47 11.06
CA THR A 75 13.88 30.98 12.39
C THR A 75 13.12 30.31 13.54
N ASN A 76 12.10 29.52 13.23
CA ASN A 76 11.26 28.85 14.22
C ASN A 76 10.86 27.46 13.70
N ASP A 77 11.27 26.41 14.39
CA ASP A 77 11.00 25.02 13.97
C ASP A 77 9.51 24.75 13.75
N ILE A 78 8.62 25.29 14.59
CA ILE A 78 7.17 25.14 14.42
C ILE A 78 6.68 25.80 13.13
N ASP A 79 7.21 26.98 12.81
CA ASP A 79 6.81 27.69 11.59
C ASP A 79 7.35 26.96 10.35
N ARG A 80 8.55 26.36 10.42
CA ARG A 80 9.10 25.53 9.35
C ARG A 80 8.23 24.31 9.08
N ASP A 81 7.87 23.56 10.11
CA ASP A 81 7.08 22.34 9.99
C ASP A 81 5.67 22.66 9.43
N LEU A 82 5.03 23.73 9.92
CA LEU A 82 3.74 24.18 9.40
C LEU A 82 3.84 24.71 7.97
N THR A 83 4.94 25.37 7.63
CA THR A 83 5.18 25.86 6.26
C THR A 83 5.30 24.68 5.30
N GLU A 84 6.03 23.62 5.65
CA GLU A 84 6.21 22.44 4.80
C GLU A 84 4.88 21.67 4.59
N LEU A 85 3.96 21.74 5.55
CA LEU A 85 2.61 21.16 5.42
C LEU A 85 1.66 22.01 4.55
N VAL A 86 1.88 23.32 4.48
CA VAL A 86 0.96 24.27 3.82
C VAL A 86 1.45 24.67 2.42
N PHE A 87 2.76 24.71 2.21
CA PHE A 87 3.39 25.17 0.97
C PHE A 87 4.21 24.05 0.33
N SER A 88 4.08 23.89 -0.98
CA SER A 88 4.87 22.94 -1.78
C SER A 88 6.15 23.59 -2.31
N GLY A 89 7.24 22.84 -2.28
CA GLY A 89 8.53 23.23 -2.84
C GLY A 89 8.68 22.76 -4.28
N LEU A 90 9.80 23.11 -4.92
CA LEU A 90 10.18 22.47 -6.19
C LEU A 90 10.60 21.01 -5.96
N MET A 91 11.28 20.79 -4.82
CA MET A 91 11.84 19.51 -4.37
C MET A 91 11.43 19.25 -2.92
N THR A 92 11.42 17.98 -2.53
CA THR A 92 11.20 17.51 -1.15
C THR A 92 12.08 16.28 -0.88
N TYR A 93 12.09 15.79 0.35
CA TYR A 93 12.81 14.58 0.73
C TYR A 93 11.89 13.36 0.72
N SER A 94 12.35 12.27 0.12
CA SER A 94 11.68 10.97 0.21
C SER A 94 11.84 10.40 1.63
N ASN A 95 11.07 9.36 1.95
CA ASN A 95 11.20 8.62 3.22
C ASN A 95 12.60 7.98 3.42
N GLN A 96 13.43 7.94 2.38
CA GLN A 96 14.82 7.45 2.43
C GLN A 96 15.85 8.58 2.57
N GLY A 97 15.39 9.84 2.67
CA GLY A 97 16.24 11.03 2.71
C GLY A 97 16.80 11.45 1.35
N GLU A 98 16.27 10.90 0.25
CA GLU A 98 16.68 11.26 -1.10
C GLU A 98 15.92 12.50 -1.57
N LEU A 99 16.60 13.43 -2.25
CA LEU A 99 15.95 14.60 -2.83
C LEU A 99 15.13 14.18 -4.06
N VAL A 100 13.83 14.42 -4.01
CA VAL A 100 12.86 14.10 -5.07
C VAL A 100 12.04 15.33 -5.45
N GLY A 101 11.51 15.35 -6.67
CA GLY A 101 10.62 16.42 -7.11
C GLY A 101 9.31 16.43 -6.32
N ASP A 102 8.89 17.61 -5.84
CA ASP A 102 7.57 17.83 -5.24
C ASP A 102 6.63 18.42 -6.31
N MET A 103 6.85 19.67 -6.71
CA MET A 103 6.15 20.28 -7.86
C MET A 103 6.84 20.03 -9.20
N VAL A 104 8.14 19.74 -9.20
CA VAL A 104 8.93 19.59 -10.43
C VAL A 104 8.97 18.13 -10.86
N LYS A 105 8.74 17.87 -12.15
CA LYS A 105 8.82 16.51 -12.71
C LYS A 105 10.26 16.11 -13.06
N GLU A 106 10.99 17.04 -13.67
CA GLU A 106 12.34 16.84 -14.19
C GLU A 106 13.12 18.15 -14.02
N TYR A 107 14.41 18.05 -13.75
CA TYR A 107 15.33 19.18 -13.67
C TYR A 107 16.62 18.82 -14.41
N GLU A 108 17.24 19.78 -15.06
CA GLU A 108 18.49 19.60 -15.78
C GLU A 108 19.51 20.60 -15.26
N ILE A 109 20.72 20.13 -14.99
CA ILE A 109 21.82 20.99 -14.54
C ILE A 109 22.76 21.22 -15.72
N SER A 110 22.98 22.48 -16.08
CA SER A 110 23.94 22.83 -17.12
C SER A 110 25.37 22.42 -16.74
N GLN A 111 26.24 22.19 -17.73
CA GLN A 111 27.63 21.77 -17.50
C GLN A 111 28.44 22.75 -16.64
N ASP A 112 28.10 24.03 -16.69
CA ASP A 112 28.73 25.09 -15.90
C ASP A 112 28.10 25.26 -14.50
N GLY A 113 27.03 24.52 -14.18
CA GLY A 113 26.35 24.58 -12.89
C GLY A 113 25.74 25.94 -12.58
N ARG A 114 25.19 26.62 -13.60
CA ARG A 114 24.57 27.95 -13.42
C ARG A 114 23.12 28.01 -13.87
N THR A 115 22.66 27.00 -14.60
CA THR A 115 21.28 26.85 -15.04
C THR A 115 20.73 25.54 -14.50
N TYR A 116 19.54 25.63 -13.91
CA TYR A 116 18.84 24.58 -13.17
C TYR A 116 17.35 24.65 -13.47
#